data_AF-A0A412G6C3-F1
#
_entry.id   AF-A0A412G6C3-F1
#
_cell.length_a   1.000
_cell.length_b   1.000
_cell.length_c   1.000
_cell.angle_alpha   90.00
_cell.angle_beta   90.00
_cell.angle_gamma   90.00
#
_symmetry.space_group_name_H-M   'P 1'
#
loop_
_entity.id
_entity.type
_entity.pdbx_description
1 polymer ?
#
loop_
_entity_poly.entity_id
_entity_poly.type
_entity_poly.pdbx_seq_one_letter_code
_entity_poly.pdbx_strand_id
1 'polypeptide(L)'
;MKDKWKIEQHRQRKLAAARLKKERLKRDYTERETDHDYWHYKQRHPGIVIHDLTGFVFSRLTVIAKLDPYISSDGIKDNRYLCRCSCGDMIKVYGFELTGKRVTSCGCDIQPKQKFKYDEDREMLDEVEWLYRVLSKTK
;
A
#
# COMPACT_ATOMS: atom_id res chain seq x y z
N MET A 1 29.25 -15.84 -41.92
CA MET A 1 28.83 -17.06 -41.16
C MET A 1 29.07 -16.94 -39.65
N LYS A 2 30.17 -16.32 -39.17
CA LYS A 2 30.52 -16.20 -37.74
C LYS A 2 29.59 -15.30 -36.89
N ASP A 3 28.67 -14.55 -37.49
CA ASP A 3 27.77 -13.65 -36.75
C ASP A 3 26.41 -14.29 -36.43
N LYS A 4 25.94 -15.23 -37.27
CA LYS A 4 24.66 -15.92 -37.04
C LYS A 4 24.68 -16.76 -35.77
N TRP A 5 25.77 -17.45 -35.47
CA TRP A 5 25.89 -18.25 -34.25
C TRP A 5 25.98 -17.38 -32.99
N LYS A 6 26.63 -16.20 -33.06
CA LYS A 6 26.68 -15.23 -31.94
C LYS A 6 25.31 -14.66 -31.64
N ILE A 7 24.54 -14.32 -32.69
CA ILE A 7 23.16 -13.84 -32.57
C ILE A 7 22.27 -14.93 -31.92
N GLU A 8 22.39 -16.17 -32.40
CA GLU A 8 21.62 -17.29 -31.83
C GLU A 8 22.05 -17.59 -30.39
N GLN A 9 23.35 -17.58 -30.08
CA GLN A 9 23.84 -17.75 -28.71
C GLN A 9 23.33 -16.64 -27.77
N HIS A 10 23.31 -15.38 -28.23
CA HIS A 10 22.73 -14.28 -27.46
C HIS A 10 21.23 -14.47 -27.22
N ARG A 11 20.49 -14.91 -28.23
CA ARG A 11 19.06 -15.25 -28.14
C ARG A 11 18.82 -16.36 -27.12
N GLN A 12 19.58 -17.45 -27.20
CA GLN A 12 19.50 -18.58 -26.27
C GLN A 12 19.78 -18.14 -24.83
N ARG A 13 20.80 -17.30 -24.61
CA ARG A 13 21.09 -16.72 -23.28
C ARG A 13 19.93 -15.85 -22.75
N LYS A 14 19.31 -15.03 -23.59
CA LYS A 14 18.13 -14.22 -23.21
C LYS A 14 16.92 -15.09 -22.85
N LEU A 15 16.65 -16.14 -23.64
CA LEU A 15 15.56 -17.08 -23.38
C LEU A 15 15.80 -17.85 -22.07
N ALA A 16 17.01 -18.34 -21.84
CA ALA A 16 17.40 -19.00 -20.60
C ALA A 16 17.23 -18.07 -19.38
N ALA A 17 17.70 -16.82 -19.47
CA ALA A 17 17.51 -15.84 -18.41
C ALA A 17 16.03 -15.53 -18.15
N ALA A 18 15.22 -15.40 -19.21
CA ALA A 18 13.78 -15.19 -19.08
C ALA A 18 13.08 -16.40 -18.44
N ARG A 19 13.48 -17.63 -18.76
CA ARG A 19 12.98 -18.85 -18.14
C ARG A 19 13.31 -18.90 -16.65
N LEU A 20 14.57 -18.68 -16.27
CA LEU A 20 14.99 -18.62 -14.86
C LEU A 20 14.24 -17.53 -14.09
N LYS A 21 13.99 -16.37 -14.71
CA LYS A 21 13.16 -15.30 -14.13
C LYS A 21 11.72 -15.76 -13.88
N LYS A 22 11.12 -16.47 -14.84
CA LYS A 22 9.76 -17.04 -14.69
C LYS A 22 9.70 -18.11 -13.60
N GLU A 23 10.67 -19.01 -13.54
CA GLU A 23 10.75 -20.06 -12.51
C GLU A 23 10.92 -19.44 -11.11
N ARG A 24 11.78 -18.41 -10.98
CA ARG A 24 11.93 -17.64 -9.74
C ARG A 24 10.62 -16.97 -9.32
N LEU A 25 9.91 -16.34 -10.27
CA LEU A 25 8.63 -15.68 -10.01
C LEU A 25 7.55 -16.70 -9.59
N LYS A 26 7.53 -17.88 -10.21
CA LYS A 26 6.60 -18.96 -9.84
C LYS A 26 6.86 -19.44 -8.42
N ARG A 27 8.13 -19.65 -8.05
CA ARG A 27 8.51 -20.04 -6.69
C ARG A 27 8.16 -18.97 -5.65
N ASP A 28 8.40 -17.71 -5.98
CA ASP A 28 7.99 -16.56 -5.16
C ASP A 28 6.46 -16.57 -4.92
N TYR A 29 5.66 -16.76 -5.98
CA TYR A 29 4.21 -16.87 -5.86
C TYR A 29 3.78 -18.02 -4.92
N THR A 30 4.38 -19.21 -5.06
CA THR A 30 4.07 -20.35 -4.18
C THR A 30 4.53 -20.14 -2.74
N GLU A 31 5.67 -19.48 -2.50
CA GLU A 31 6.14 -19.16 -1.15
C GLU A 31 5.19 -18.13 -0.48
N ARG A 32 4.69 -17.16 -1.25
CA ARG A 32 3.68 -16.19 -0.81
C ARG A 32 2.30 -16.79 -0.54
N GLU A 33 2.02 -18.05 -0.88
CA GLU A 33 0.82 -18.78 -0.46
C GLU A 33 0.99 -19.49 0.90
N THR A 34 2.21 -19.49 1.44
CA THR A 34 2.54 -20.11 2.74
C THR A 34 2.90 -19.09 3.81
N ASP A 35 3.43 -17.93 3.40
CA ASP A 35 3.65 -16.78 4.26
C ASP A 35 3.27 -15.49 3.56
N HIS A 36 2.10 -14.99 3.92
CA HIS A 36 1.52 -13.82 3.29
C HIS A 36 1.95 -12.55 4.02
N ASP A 37 2.62 -12.65 5.19
CA ASP A 37 3.07 -11.47 5.94
C ASP A 37 4.27 -10.84 5.22
N TYR A 38 4.08 -9.61 4.76
CA TYR A 38 5.10 -8.88 4.02
C TYR A 38 6.43 -8.73 4.78
N TRP A 39 6.36 -8.52 6.10
CA TRP A 39 7.55 -8.25 6.92
C TRP A 39 8.33 -9.52 7.21
N HIS A 40 7.62 -10.63 7.50
CA HIS A 40 8.28 -11.93 7.68
C HIS A 40 8.92 -12.40 6.36
N TYR A 41 8.23 -12.25 5.22
CA TYR A 41 8.81 -12.51 3.90
C TYR A 41 10.07 -11.66 3.67
N LYS A 42 10.02 -10.35 3.91
CA LYS A 42 11.15 -9.44 3.67
C LYS A 42 12.38 -9.80 4.52
N GLN A 43 12.18 -10.27 5.75
CA GLN A 43 13.26 -10.73 6.62
C GLN A 43 13.96 -11.98 6.08
N ARG A 44 13.20 -12.94 5.52
CA ARG A 44 13.75 -14.15 4.90
C ARG A 44 14.38 -13.91 3.53
N HIS A 45 14.05 -12.78 2.90
CA HIS A 45 14.51 -12.43 1.56
C HIS A 45 15.10 -11.00 1.48
N PRO A 46 16.17 -10.68 2.22
CA PRO A 46 16.69 -9.31 2.35
C PRO A 46 17.23 -8.70 1.05
N GLY A 47 17.44 -9.49 0.00
CA GLY A 47 17.90 -9.04 -1.32
C GLY A 47 16.83 -9.05 -2.43
N ILE A 48 15.57 -9.34 -2.10
CA ILE A 48 14.48 -9.34 -3.10
C ILE A 48 13.86 -7.94 -3.18
N VAL A 49 13.84 -7.39 -4.40
CA VAL A 49 13.06 -6.19 -4.71
C VAL A 49 11.63 -6.60 -5.05
N ILE A 50 10.68 -6.10 -4.27
CA ILE A 50 9.26 -6.40 -4.42
C ILE A 50 8.62 -5.28 -5.26
N HIS A 51 8.24 -5.59 -6.50
CA HIS A 51 7.64 -4.61 -7.44
C HIS A 51 6.10 -4.59 -7.41
N ASP A 52 5.51 -5.63 -6.84
CA ASP A 52 4.06 -5.82 -6.72
C ASP A 52 3.75 -6.40 -5.34
N LEU A 53 2.87 -5.69 -4.63
CA LEU A 53 2.43 -6.04 -3.28
C LEU A 53 1.24 -7.01 -3.28
N THR A 54 0.69 -7.36 -4.45
CA THR A 54 -0.45 -8.27 -4.55
C THR A 54 -0.19 -9.62 -3.86
N GLY A 55 -1.15 -10.08 -3.07
CA GLY A 55 -1.06 -11.30 -2.25
C GLY A 55 -0.49 -11.07 -0.85
N PHE A 56 0.22 -9.98 -0.59
CA PHE A 56 0.75 -9.69 0.74
C PHE A 56 -0.32 -9.19 1.70
N VAL A 57 -0.13 -9.53 2.97
CA VAL A 57 -0.89 -9.09 4.13
C VAL A 57 -0.05 -8.08 4.91
N PHE A 58 -0.70 -6.98 5.25
CA PHE A 58 -0.20 -5.89 6.07
C PHE A 58 -1.14 -5.72 7.26
N SER A 59 -0.77 -6.27 8.42
CA SER A 59 -1.65 -6.28 9.61
C SER A 59 -3.04 -6.86 9.27
N ARG A 60 -4.08 -6.04 9.14
CA ARG A 60 -5.44 -6.48 8.84
C ARG A 60 -5.81 -6.36 7.36
N LEU A 61 -4.90 -5.90 6.50
CA LEU A 61 -5.16 -5.60 5.10
C LEU A 61 -4.48 -6.63 4.20
N THR A 62 -5.25 -7.31 3.36
CA THR A 62 -4.74 -8.18 2.30
C THR A 62 -4.78 -7.43 0.98
N VAL A 63 -3.65 -7.35 0.27
CA VAL A 63 -3.60 -6.70 -1.05
C VAL A 63 -4.21 -7.63 -2.10
N ILE A 64 -5.32 -7.22 -2.69
CA ILE A 64 -6.08 -8.01 -3.67
C ILE A 64 -5.64 -7.70 -5.10
N ALA A 65 -5.38 -6.43 -5.40
CA ALA A 65 -5.00 -6.02 -6.75
C ALA A 65 -4.18 -4.73 -6.76
N LYS A 66 -3.29 -4.61 -7.74
CA LYS A 66 -2.64 -3.35 -8.12
C LYS A 66 -3.60 -2.51 -8.98
N LEU A 67 -3.73 -1.23 -8.65
CA LEU A 67 -4.56 -0.26 -9.37
C LEU A 67 -3.69 0.66 -10.24
N ASP A 68 -4.34 1.46 -11.08
CA ASP A 68 -3.67 2.51 -11.83
C ASP A 68 -2.95 3.47 -10.89
N PRO A 69 -1.67 3.80 -11.19
CA PRO A 69 -0.90 4.69 -10.34
C PRO A 69 -1.54 6.08 -10.31
N TYR A 70 -1.41 6.74 -9.17
CA TYR A 70 -1.64 8.18 -9.12
C TYR A 70 -0.40 8.89 -9.69
N ILE A 71 -0.62 9.92 -10.49
CA ILE A 71 0.45 10.75 -11.04
C ILE A 71 0.26 12.15 -10.47
N SER A 72 1.22 12.62 -9.67
CA SER A 72 1.19 13.97 -9.12
C SER A 72 1.42 15.02 -10.21
N SER A 73 1.16 16.29 -9.90
CA SER A 73 1.50 17.43 -10.76
C SER A 73 2.99 17.46 -11.13
N ASP A 74 3.84 16.96 -10.24
CA ASP A 74 5.30 16.92 -10.41
C ASP A 74 5.77 15.69 -11.22
N GLY A 75 4.83 14.88 -11.72
CA GLY A 75 5.10 13.68 -12.52
C GLY A 75 5.53 12.45 -11.70
N ILE A 76 5.45 12.53 -10.37
CA ILE A 76 5.77 11.41 -9.48
C ILE A 76 4.65 10.37 -9.56
N LYS A 77 5.04 9.10 -9.77
CA LYS A 77 4.10 7.98 -9.89
C LYS A 77 4.01 7.21 -8.58
N ASP A 78 2.84 7.24 -7.95
CA ASP A 78 2.55 6.49 -6.74
C ASP A 78 1.68 5.26 -7.06
N ASN A 79 2.22 4.08 -6.74
CA ASN A 79 1.46 2.84 -6.87
C ASN A 79 0.29 2.82 -5.90
N ARG A 80 -0.89 2.49 -6.40
CA ARG A 80 -2.10 2.29 -5.59
C ARG A 80 -2.50 0.83 -5.61
N TYR A 81 -3.10 0.40 -4.51
CA TYR A 81 -3.54 -0.97 -4.30
C TYR A 81 -4.95 -1.01 -3.74
N LEU A 82 -5.70 -2.02 -4.15
CA LEU A 82 -6.97 -2.39 -3.55
C LEU A 82 -6.71 -3.44 -2.47
N CYS A 83 -7.11 -3.13 -1.25
CA CYS A 83 -6.94 -4.00 -0.11
C CYS A 83 -8.27 -4.43 0.48
N ARG A 84 -8.35 -5.69 0.91
CA ARG A 84 -9.44 -6.23 1.71
C ARG A 84 -9.04 -6.23 3.17
N CYS A 85 -9.83 -5.58 4.01
CA CYS A 85 -9.66 -5.63 5.46
C CYS A 85 -10.25 -6.91 6.04
N SER A 86 -9.73 -7.36 7.18
CA SER A 86 -10.25 -8.52 7.90
C SER A 86 -11.69 -8.37 8.38
N CYS A 87 -12.23 -7.14 8.47
CA CYS A 87 -13.67 -6.91 8.72
C CYS A 87 -14.55 -7.16 7.48
N GLY A 88 -13.96 -7.31 6.30
CA GLY A 88 -14.67 -7.50 5.03
C GLY A 88 -14.65 -6.29 4.10
N ASP A 89 -14.41 -5.08 4.62
CA ASP A 89 -14.41 -3.86 3.83
C ASP A 89 -13.22 -3.76 2.88
N MET A 90 -13.40 -3.01 1.79
CA MET A 90 -12.38 -2.76 0.79
C MET A 90 -11.91 -1.31 0.87
N ILE A 91 -10.59 -1.09 0.82
CA ILE A 91 -10.00 0.25 0.80
C ILE A 91 -8.96 0.38 -0.30
N LYS A 92 -8.75 1.61 -0.77
CA LYS A 92 -7.66 1.97 -1.68
C LYS A 92 -6.56 2.63 -0.88
N VAL A 93 -5.34 2.15 -1.02
CA VAL A 93 -4.17 2.62 -0.26
C VAL A 93 -2.96 2.74 -1.15
N TYR A 94 -2.04 3.64 -0.81
CA TYR A 94 -0.78 3.76 -1.51
C TYR A 94 0.21 2.68 -1.07
N GLY A 95 1.08 2.25 -1.99
CA GLY A 95 2.11 1.26 -1.69
C GLY A 95 3.03 1.69 -0.54
N PHE A 96 3.40 2.98 -0.50
CA PHE A 96 4.26 3.50 0.56
C PHE A 96 3.58 3.49 1.94
N GLU A 97 2.24 3.59 2.00
CA GLU A 97 1.49 3.54 3.26
C GLU A 97 1.47 2.14 3.85
N LEU A 98 1.30 1.12 2.99
CA LEU A 98 1.39 -0.29 3.36
C LEU A 98 2.80 -0.63 3.87
N THR A 99 3.82 -0.36 3.05
CA THR A 99 5.22 -0.68 3.40
C THR A 99 5.77 0.18 4.53
N GLY A 100 5.16 1.34 4.80
CA GLY A 100 5.51 2.22 5.90
C GLY A 100 4.72 1.96 7.19
N LYS A 101 3.82 0.96 7.20
CA LYS A 101 2.88 0.69 8.31
C LYS A 101 2.02 1.91 8.70
N ARG A 102 1.73 2.81 7.76
CA ARG A 102 0.89 4.00 7.98
C ARG A 102 -0.60 3.68 7.96
N VAL A 103 -0.97 2.66 7.19
CA VAL A 103 -2.35 2.16 7.10
C VAL A 103 -2.34 0.66 7.38
N THR A 104 -3.04 0.25 8.43
CA THR A 104 -3.05 -1.14 8.95
C THR A 104 -4.44 -1.78 8.98
N SER A 105 -5.49 -0.98 8.79
CA SER A 105 -6.91 -1.37 8.74
C SER A 105 -7.69 -0.45 7.79
N CYS A 106 -8.97 -0.74 7.55
CA CYS A 106 -9.88 0.18 6.87
C CYS A 106 -10.40 1.32 7.76
N GLY A 107 -9.95 1.41 9.02
CA GLY A 107 -10.49 2.32 10.02
C GLY A 107 -11.69 1.76 10.81
N CYS A 108 -12.11 0.51 10.57
CA CYS A 108 -13.19 -0.13 11.34
C CYS A 108 -12.86 -0.37 12.83
N ASP A 109 -11.59 -0.24 13.20
CA ASP A 109 -11.10 -0.27 14.59
C ASP A 109 -11.06 1.12 15.24
N ILE A 110 -11.21 2.19 14.46
CA ILE A 110 -11.26 3.56 14.96
C ILE A 110 -12.74 3.90 15.15
N GLN A 111 -13.21 3.99 16.40
CA GLN A 111 -14.52 4.57 16.70
C GLN A 111 -14.65 5.95 16.03
N PRO A 112 -15.86 6.42 15.64
CA PRO A 112 -16.03 7.65 14.87
C PRO A 112 -15.52 8.86 15.65
N LYS A 113 -14.24 9.17 15.48
CA LYS A 113 -13.67 10.47 15.84
C LYS A 113 -14.00 11.36 14.66
N GLN A 114 -14.84 12.36 14.91
CA GLN A 114 -15.43 13.28 13.95
C GLN A 114 -14.46 13.59 12.79
N LYS A 115 -14.96 13.47 11.55
CA LYS A 115 -14.22 13.86 10.35
C LYS A 115 -13.87 15.34 10.45
N PHE A 116 -12.61 15.67 10.75
CA PHE A 116 -12.12 17.03 10.65
C PHE A 116 -12.12 17.44 9.18
N LYS A 117 -13.06 18.30 8.79
CA LYS A 117 -12.92 19.19 7.63
C LYS A 117 -12.20 20.43 8.15
N TYR A 118 -10.98 20.70 7.69
CA TYR A 118 -10.44 22.05 7.80
C TYR A 118 -11.04 22.85 6.65
N ASP A 119 -11.78 23.91 6.99
CA ASP A 119 -11.58 25.26 6.46
C ASP A 119 -12.39 26.27 7.32
N GLU A 120 -11.64 27.26 7.86
CA GLU A 120 -12.01 28.64 8.28
C GLU A 120 -12.83 29.01 9.54
N ASP A 121 -13.54 28.17 10.30
CA ASP A 121 -14.36 28.72 11.41
C ASP A 121 -13.72 28.62 12.81
N ARG A 122 -12.76 29.51 13.11
CA ARG A 122 -12.17 29.72 14.46
C ARG A 122 -12.62 31.04 15.13
N GLU A 123 -13.81 31.53 14.83
CA GLU A 123 -14.37 32.71 15.53
C GLU A 123 -15.68 32.42 16.29
N MET A 124 -16.38 31.32 16.01
CA MET A 124 -17.69 31.03 16.62
C MET A 124 -17.66 30.14 17.87
N LEU A 125 -16.48 29.70 18.34
CA LEU A 125 -16.36 28.85 19.53
C LEU A 125 -15.85 29.59 20.78
N ASP A 126 -15.28 30.79 20.64
CA ASP A 126 -14.89 31.61 21.79
C ASP A 126 -16.08 32.46 22.32
N GLU A 127 -17.00 32.90 21.46
CA GLU A 127 -18.19 33.67 21.89
C GLU A 127 -19.24 32.83 22.63
N VAL A 128 -19.46 31.59 22.20
CA VAL A 128 -20.46 30.70 22.83
C VAL A 128 -19.97 30.23 24.21
N GLU A 129 -18.67 30.01 24.39
CA GLU A 129 -18.10 29.68 25.70
C GLU A 129 -18.15 30.90 26.66
N TRP A 130 -17.96 32.12 26.15
CA TRP A 130 -18.15 33.34 26.94
C TRP A 130 -19.60 33.52 27.39
N LEU A 131 -20.59 33.38 26.50
CA LEU A 131 -22.01 33.50 26.83
C LEU A 131 -22.46 32.46 27.87
N TYR A 132 -22.00 31.22 27.78
CA TYR A 132 -22.30 30.20 28.77
C TYR A 132 -21.69 30.52 30.16
N ARG A 133 -20.46 31.05 30.21
CA ARG A 133 -19.81 31.45 31.47
C ARG A 133 -20.46 32.67 32.12
N VAL A 134 -20.98 33.60 31.34
CA VAL A 134 -21.71 34.78 31.82
C VAL A 134 -23.09 34.38 32.37
N LEU A 135 -23.80 33.50 31.67
CA LEU A 135 -25.12 33.03 32.09
C LEU A 135 -25.08 32.05 33.28
N SER A 136 -23.98 31.32 33.48
CA SER A 136 -23.80 30.42 34.64
C SER A 136 -23.39 31.12 35.93
N LYS A 137 -23.20 32.46 35.93
CA LYS A 137 -22.92 33.26 37.14
C LYS A 137 -24.10 34.13 37.60
N THR A 138 -25.28 33.93 37.00
CA THR A 138 -26.53 34.52 37.48
C THR A 138 -27.52 33.42 37.85
N LYS A 139 -27.20 32.71 38.94
CA LYS A 139 -28.13 32.16 39.92
C LYS A 139 -27.37 31.75 41.18
#